data_AF-A0A432PXV8-F1
#
_entry.id   AF-A0A432PXV8-F1
#
_cell.length_a   1.000
_cell.length_b   1.000
_cell.length_c   1.000
_cell.angle_alpha   90.00
_cell.angle_beta   90.00
_cell.angle_gamma   90.00
#
_symmetry.space_group_name_H-M   'P 1'
#
loop_
_entity.id
_entity.type
_entity.pdbx_description
1 polymer ?
#
loop_
_entity_poly.entity_id
_entity_poly.type
_entity_poly.pdbx_seq_one_letter_code
_entity_poly.pdbx_strand_id
1 'polypeptide(L)'
;YYIEVTKPNLKYVPSYFRRRQTLSNSERFTTEELQRLEEKILSAQTRINDLEYEIYRELRERVVKELDKVGNNASAVAEVDFIQSLAQVAYEKDWVRPEIHEGYELLIEEGRHPVIEEFVENYVPNDTKLNESSFVYVITGPNMAGKSSYIRQVGVLTLLSHIGSFIPARRAKIPVVDALFTRIGSGDVLALGVSTFMNEMLEVSNILNNATERSLIILDEVGRGTSTYDGIAISKAIVKYISEKLKAKTLLATHFLEITELEGKLKGVKNYHMEVEKTEERIRFLYILKEGKAEGSFGIEVAKLAGLPEEVIKEAREILKELEKKGKEREEIIPFLEETFKKSEEVQRREAYEEIIKRIEEIDIGNTTPLEALIILSQLKERVKSLTR
;
A
#
# COMPACT_ATOMS: atom_id res chain seq x y z
N TYR A 1 15.39 -61.60 -18.35
CA TYR A 1 15.11 -62.89 -17.67
C TYR A 1 16.36 -63.76 -17.69
N TYR A 2 16.61 -64.57 -16.66
CA TYR A 2 17.82 -65.41 -16.60
C TYR A 2 17.66 -66.59 -15.63
N ILE A 3 18.49 -67.61 -15.81
CA ILE A 3 18.70 -68.71 -14.85
C ILE A 3 20.04 -68.46 -14.18
N GLU A 4 20.05 -68.29 -12.87
CA GLU A 4 21.28 -68.04 -12.11
C GLU A 4 21.77 -69.33 -11.45
N VAL A 5 23.05 -69.66 -11.66
CA VAL A 5 23.69 -70.86 -11.13
C VAL A 5 24.95 -70.47 -10.35
N THR A 6 25.11 -71.01 -9.15
CA THR A 6 26.28 -70.74 -8.30
C THR A 6 27.53 -71.44 -8.82
N LYS A 7 28.73 -70.87 -8.57
CA LYS A 7 30.02 -71.39 -9.07
C LYS A 7 30.26 -72.90 -8.85
N PRO A 8 29.95 -73.50 -7.67
CA PRO A 8 30.17 -74.94 -7.46
C PRO A 8 29.32 -75.85 -8.34
N ASN A 9 28.19 -75.35 -8.81
CA ASN A 9 27.20 -76.10 -9.58
C ASN A 9 27.34 -75.90 -11.10
N LEU A 10 28.31 -75.08 -11.56
CA LEU A 10 28.52 -74.79 -12.99
C LEU A 10 28.80 -76.06 -13.81
N LYS A 11 29.43 -77.07 -13.21
CA LYS A 11 29.70 -78.37 -13.85
C LYS A 11 28.44 -79.15 -14.26
N TYR A 12 27.28 -78.82 -13.68
CA TYR A 12 25.99 -79.45 -14.00
C TYR A 12 25.17 -78.64 -15.00
N VAL A 13 25.67 -77.48 -15.46
CA VAL A 13 24.95 -76.64 -16.42
C VAL A 13 24.95 -77.32 -17.79
N PRO A 14 23.78 -77.55 -18.41
CA PRO A 14 23.71 -78.19 -19.72
C PRO A 14 24.40 -77.36 -20.81
N SER A 15 24.97 -78.03 -21.81
CA SER A 15 25.72 -77.38 -22.90
C SER A 15 24.89 -76.42 -23.77
N TYR A 16 23.57 -76.57 -23.79
CA TYR A 16 22.66 -75.68 -24.53
C TYR A 16 22.34 -74.37 -23.80
N PHE A 17 22.81 -74.20 -22.55
CA PHE A 17 22.72 -72.94 -21.83
C PHE A 17 23.77 -71.96 -22.36
N ARG A 18 23.35 -70.74 -22.69
CA ARG A 18 24.22 -69.67 -23.15
C ARG A 18 24.46 -68.69 -22.01
N ARG A 19 25.73 -68.47 -21.65
CA ARG A 19 26.10 -67.55 -20.58
C ARG A 19 25.80 -66.10 -20.98
N ARG A 20 25.13 -65.35 -20.11
CA ARG A 20 24.70 -63.96 -20.35
C ARG A 20 25.47 -62.95 -19.50
N GLN A 21 25.78 -63.28 -18.25
CA GLN A 21 26.48 -62.39 -17.33
C GLN A 21 27.21 -63.21 -16.25
N THR A 22 28.44 -62.82 -15.90
CA THR A 22 29.19 -63.44 -14.79
C THR A 22 29.19 -62.50 -13.58
N LEU A 23 28.88 -63.03 -12.40
CA LEU A 23 28.91 -62.34 -11.12
C LEU A 23 30.02 -62.92 -10.23
N SER A 24 30.29 -62.28 -9.10
CA SER A 24 31.35 -62.68 -8.16
C SER A 24 31.19 -64.12 -7.64
N ASN A 25 29.95 -64.58 -7.42
CA ASN A 25 29.64 -65.89 -6.83
C ASN A 25 28.73 -66.80 -7.69
N SER A 26 28.22 -66.28 -8.81
CA SER A 26 27.28 -66.99 -9.69
C SER A 26 27.48 -66.61 -11.15
N GLU A 27 26.96 -67.43 -12.05
CA GLU A 27 26.84 -67.09 -13.47
C GLU A 27 25.37 -67.13 -13.87
N ARG A 28 24.96 -66.17 -14.70
CA ARG A 28 23.61 -66.07 -15.26
C ARG A 28 23.62 -66.60 -16.68
N PHE A 29 22.67 -67.48 -16.96
CA PHE A 29 22.50 -68.15 -18.23
C PHE A 29 21.14 -67.81 -18.83
N THR A 30 21.04 -68.00 -20.14
CA THR A 30 19.78 -68.03 -20.89
C THR A 30 19.72 -69.31 -21.72
N THR A 31 18.52 -69.70 -22.12
CA THR A 31 18.29 -70.76 -23.10
C THR A 31 17.60 -70.16 -24.32
N GLU A 32 17.58 -70.87 -25.45
CA GLU A 32 16.83 -70.41 -26.62
C GLU A 32 15.33 -70.24 -26.31
N GLU A 33 14.75 -71.14 -25.54
CA GLU A 33 13.36 -71.04 -25.08
C GLU A 33 13.13 -69.83 -24.16
N LEU A 34 13.99 -69.63 -23.17
CA LEU A 34 13.88 -68.50 -22.25
C LEU A 34 14.06 -67.16 -22.96
N GLN A 35 14.94 -67.10 -23.95
CA GLN A 35 15.13 -65.92 -24.78
C GLN A 35 13.87 -65.62 -25.63
N ARG A 36 13.25 -66.64 -26.24
CA ARG A 36 11.98 -66.47 -26.98
C ARG A 36 10.85 -65.97 -26.08
N LEU A 37 10.76 -66.47 -24.84
CA LEU A 37 9.77 -66.00 -23.85
C LEU A 37 10.05 -64.57 -23.41
N GLU A 38 11.31 -64.22 -23.15
CA GLU A 38 11.72 -62.85 -22.82
C GLU A 38 11.37 -61.87 -23.93
N GLU A 39 11.70 -62.19 -25.19
CA GLU A 39 11.35 -61.37 -26.35
C GLU A 39 9.83 -61.19 -26.47
N LYS A 40 9.05 -62.27 -26.28
CA LYS A 40 7.59 -62.21 -26.30
C LYS A 40 7.03 -61.33 -25.17
N ILE A 41 7.55 -61.45 -23.95
CA ILE A 41 7.10 -60.64 -22.80
C ILE A 41 7.45 -59.17 -23.01
N LEU A 42 8.68 -58.87 -23.42
CA LEU A 42 9.12 -57.49 -23.68
C LEU A 42 8.30 -56.87 -24.81
N SER A 43 8.07 -57.60 -25.91
CA SER A 43 7.22 -57.13 -27.01
C SER A 43 5.77 -56.89 -26.57
N ALA A 44 5.20 -57.77 -25.74
CA ALA A 44 3.87 -57.57 -25.18
C ALA A 44 3.81 -56.34 -24.27
N GLN A 45 4.82 -56.13 -23.42
CA GLN A 45 4.90 -54.96 -22.54
C GLN A 45 4.98 -53.65 -23.33
N THR A 46 5.81 -53.59 -24.37
CA THR A 46 5.88 -52.42 -25.25
C THR A 46 4.52 -52.15 -25.88
N ARG A 47 3.87 -53.19 -26.41
CA ARG A 47 2.55 -53.07 -27.04
C ARG A 47 1.46 -52.62 -26.05
N ILE A 48 1.52 -53.06 -24.80
CA ILE A 48 0.60 -52.60 -23.74
C ILE A 48 0.80 -51.11 -23.49
N ASN A 49 2.05 -50.65 -23.32
CA ASN A 49 2.35 -49.24 -23.07
C ASN A 49 1.93 -48.36 -24.25
N ASP A 50 2.15 -48.82 -25.49
CA ASP A 50 1.75 -48.10 -26.70
C ASP A 50 0.23 -47.94 -26.77
N LEU A 51 -0.52 -49.01 -26.51
CA LEU A 51 -1.98 -48.99 -26.47
C LEU A 51 -2.52 -48.10 -25.33
N GLU A 52 -1.91 -48.16 -24.15
CA GLU A 52 -2.30 -47.32 -23.02
C GLU A 52 -2.09 -45.83 -23.35
N TYR A 53 -0.96 -45.50 -23.98
CA TYR A 53 -0.67 -44.13 -24.39
C TYR A 53 -1.64 -43.64 -25.47
N GLU A 54 -2.02 -44.50 -26.43
CA GLU A 54 -3.04 -44.20 -27.43
C GLU A 54 -4.39 -43.89 -26.77
N ILE A 55 -4.86 -44.75 -25.86
CA ILE A 55 -6.11 -44.54 -25.11
C ILE A 55 -6.05 -43.25 -24.27
N TYR A 56 -4.93 -42.97 -23.61
CA TYR A 56 -4.75 -41.74 -22.84
C TYR A 56 -4.81 -40.49 -23.74
N ARG A 57 -4.20 -40.53 -24.93
CA ARG A 57 -4.28 -39.44 -25.90
C ARG A 57 -5.71 -39.22 -26.39
N GLU A 58 -6.43 -40.28 -26.71
CA GLU A 58 -7.84 -40.18 -27.09
C GLU A 58 -8.69 -39.57 -25.96
N LEU A 59 -8.45 -39.98 -24.71
CA LEU A 59 -9.12 -39.40 -23.55
C LEU A 59 -8.82 -37.90 -23.44
N ARG A 60 -7.55 -37.50 -23.57
CA ARG A 60 -7.17 -36.08 -23.55
C ARG A 60 -7.88 -35.30 -24.64
N GLU A 61 -7.92 -35.81 -25.87
CA GLU A 61 -8.61 -35.16 -26.98
C GLU A 61 -10.12 -35.04 -26.73
N ARG A 62 -10.74 -36.05 -26.11
CA ARG A 62 -12.15 -35.98 -25.68
C ARG A 62 -12.38 -34.92 -24.61
N VAL A 63 -11.49 -34.81 -23.62
CA VAL A 63 -11.58 -33.79 -22.56
C VAL A 63 -11.39 -32.39 -23.13
N VAL A 64 -10.43 -32.20 -24.06
CA VAL A 64 -10.18 -30.90 -24.71
C VAL A 64 -11.42 -30.41 -25.47
N LYS A 65 -12.19 -31.31 -26.10
CA LYS A 65 -13.46 -30.95 -26.77
C LYS A 65 -14.53 -30.42 -25.80
N GLU A 66 -14.40 -30.73 -24.51
CA GLU A 66 -15.31 -30.33 -23.45
C GLU A 66 -14.70 -29.26 -22.51
N LEU A 67 -13.56 -28.68 -22.88
CA LEU A 67 -12.81 -27.73 -22.03
C LEU A 67 -13.67 -26.56 -21.58
N ASP A 68 -14.51 -26.03 -22.47
CA ASP A 68 -15.40 -24.92 -22.17
C ASP A 68 -16.42 -25.29 -21.08
N LYS A 69 -16.98 -26.52 -21.11
CA LYS A 69 -17.91 -26.99 -20.07
C LYS A 69 -17.20 -27.17 -18.73
N VAL A 70 -15.98 -27.71 -18.75
CA VAL A 70 -15.16 -27.85 -17.54
C VAL A 70 -14.83 -26.47 -16.96
N GLY A 71 -14.42 -25.51 -17.79
CA GLY A 71 -14.16 -24.13 -17.38
C GLY A 71 -15.38 -23.44 -16.79
N ASN A 72 -16.54 -23.57 -17.44
CA ASN A 72 -17.80 -23.00 -16.94
C ASN A 72 -18.20 -23.59 -15.59
N ASN A 73 -18.06 -24.91 -15.41
CA ASN A 73 -18.34 -25.55 -14.12
C ASN A 73 -17.35 -25.09 -13.04
N ALA A 74 -16.07 -24.95 -13.37
CA ALA A 74 -15.06 -24.46 -12.43
C ALA A 74 -15.36 -23.02 -11.98
N SER A 75 -15.73 -22.13 -12.91
CA SER A 75 -16.13 -20.75 -12.59
C SER A 75 -17.37 -20.71 -11.69
N ALA A 76 -18.40 -21.53 -11.97
CA ALA A 76 -19.59 -21.59 -11.14
C ALA A 76 -19.31 -22.10 -9.72
N VAL A 77 -18.46 -23.11 -9.58
CA VAL A 77 -18.03 -23.61 -8.26
C VAL A 77 -17.21 -22.54 -7.52
N ALA A 78 -16.32 -21.83 -8.22
CA ALA A 78 -15.52 -20.75 -7.62
C ALA A 78 -16.38 -19.58 -7.12
N GLU A 79 -17.44 -19.22 -7.84
CA GLU A 79 -18.38 -18.18 -7.40
C GLU A 79 -19.13 -18.59 -6.12
N VAL A 80 -19.58 -19.85 -6.04
CA VAL A 80 -20.22 -20.39 -4.83
C VAL A 80 -19.25 -20.41 -3.65
N ASP A 81 -18.01 -20.87 -3.86
CA ASP A 81 -16.96 -20.90 -2.84
C ASP A 81 -16.64 -19.50 -2.31
N PHE A 82 -16.50 -18.52 -3.21
CA PHE A 82 -16.27 -17.11 -2.86
C PHE A 82 -17.40 -16.54 -1.99
N ILE A 83 -18.66 -16.69 -2.43
CA ILE A 83 -19.81 -16.15 -1.68
C ILE A 83 -19.98 -16.86 -0.34
N GLN A 84 -19.82 -18.19 -0.31
CA GLN A 84 -19.94 -18.98 0.92
C GLN A 84 -18.87 -18.60 1.94
N SER A 85 -17.63 -18.37 1.50
CA SER A 85 -16.53 -17.97 2.38
C SER A 85 -16.82 -16.62 3.05
N LEU A 86 -17.29 -15.63 2.28
CA LEU A 86 -17.69 -14.32 2.83
C LEU A 86 -18.85 -14.43 3.81
N ALA A 87 -19.87 -15.24 3.47
CA ALA A 87 -21.05 -15.44 4.32
C ALA A 87 -20.69 -16.16 5.63
N GLN A 88 -19.77 -17.12 5.59
CA GLN A 88 -19.32 -17.85 6.77
C GLN A 88 -18.64 -16.92 7.78
N VAL A 89 -17.66 -16.11 7.33
CA VAL A 89 -16.98 -15.15 8.20
C VAL A 89 -17.98 -14.15 8.77
N ALA A 90 -18.91 -13.66 7.94
CA ALA A 90 -19.91 -12.70 8.38
C ALA A 90 -20.82 -13.26 9.49
N TYR A 91 -21.23 -14.52 9.37
CA TYR A 91 -22.07 -15.19 10.35
C TYR A 91 -21.32 -15.50 11.64
N GLU A 92 -20.08 -16.02 11.55
CA GLU A 92 -19.27 -16.40 12.71
C GLU A 92 -18.82 -15.19 13.54
N LYS A 93 -18.69 -14.02 12.92
CA LYS A 93 -18.14 -12.80 13.53
C LYS A 93 -19.17 -11.68 13.73
N ASP A 94 -20.44 -11.96 13.50
CA ASP A 94 -21.54 -10.99 13.56
C ASP A 94 -21.26 -9.71 12.75
N TRP A 95 -20.73 -9.87 11.53
CA TRP A 95 -20.51 -8.74 10.62
C TRP A 95 -21.83 -8.27 10.03
N VAL A 96 -21.91 -6.97 9.71
CA VAL A 96 -23.12 -6.34 9.20
C VAL A 96 -23.01 -6.07 7.70
N ARG A 97 -24.16 -6.13 7.01
CA ARG A 97 -24.24 -5.77 5.60
C ARG A 97 -24.11 -4.26 5.45
N PRO A 98 -23.09 -3.73 4.75
CA PRO A 98 -23.01 -2.30 4.48
C PRO A 98 -24.07 -1.86 3.46
N GLU A 99 -24.58 -0.63 3.61
CA GLU A 99 -25.39 0.04 2.59
C GLU A 99 -24.46 0.68 1.55
N ILE A 100 -24.38 0.13 0.33
CA ILE A 100 -23.62 0.73 -0.78
C ILE A 100 -24.48 1.75 -1.51
N HIS A 101 -23.94 2.95 -1.78
CA HIS A 101 -24.67 4.00 -2.50
C HIS A 101 -23.79 4.89 -3.38
N GLU A 102 -24.42 5.66 -4.27
CA GLU A 102 -23.72 6.58 -5.19
C GLU A 102 -23.46 7.98 -4.61
N GLY A 103 -24.14 8.34 -3.51
CA GLY A 103 -23.93 9.61 -2.81
C GLY A 103 -22.51 9.80 -2.22
N TYR A 104 -22.25 10.96 -1.64
CA TYR A 104 -20.91 11.29 -1.15
C TYR A 104 -20.62 10.74 0.25
N GLU A 105 -21.56 10.69 1.19
CA GLU A 105 -21.29 10.34 2.59
C GLU A 105 -20.62 8.95 2.78
N LEU A 106 -19.61 8.86 3.65
CA LEU A 106 -19.09 7.60 4.20
C LEU A 106 -19.37 7.60 5.70
N LEU A 107 -20.09 6.59 6.17
CA LEU A 107 -20.45 6.40 7.57
C LEU A 107 -20.12 4.98 8.01
N ILE A 108 -19.36 4.86 9.10
CA ILE A 108 -19.07 3.59 9.78
C ILE A 108 -19.33 3.86 11.26
N GLU A 109 -20.26 3.14 11.86
CA GLU A 109 -20.56 3.19 13.30
C GLU A 109 -19.94 1.98 13.98
N GLU A 110 -19.18 2.21 15.05
CA GLU A 110 -18.46 1.20 15.82
C GLU A 110 -17.65 0.23 14.93
N GLY A 111 -16.94 0.78 13.95
CA GLY A 111 -16.10 -0.02 13.05
C GLY A 111 -14.93 -0.66 13.81
N ARG A 112 -14.55 -1.87 13.39
CA ARG A 112 -13.41 -2.62 13.94
C ARG A 112 -12.46 -3.05 12.81
N HIS A 113 -11.18 -3.22 13.11
CA HIS A 113 -10.23 -3.70 12.11
C HIS A 113 -10.27 -5.23 12.05
N PRO A 114 -10.68 -5.85 10.93
CA PRO A 114 -11.01 -7.28 10.87
C PRO A 114 -9.83 -8.22 11.20
N VAL A 115 -8.60 -7.77 10.95
CA VAL A 115 -7.40 -8.54 11.33
C VAL A 115 -6.94 -8.26 12.76
N ILE A 116 -6.87 -6.99 13.19
CA ILE A 116 -6.33 -6.64 14.51
C ILE A 116 -7.27 -7.13 15.62
N GLU A 117 -8.59 -7.13 15.41
CA GLU A 117 -9.55 -7.61 16.41
C GLU A 117 -9.33 -9.08 16.81
N GLU A 118 -8.80 -9.92 15.91
CA GLU A 118 -8.50 -11.32 16.20
C GLU A 118 -7.33 -11.52 17.17
N PHE A 119 -6.45 -10.52 17.29
CA PHE A 119 -5.24 -10.60 18.10
C PHE A 119 -5.32 -9.77 19.39
N VAL A 120 -6.45 -9.10 19.65
CA VAL A 120 -6.62 -8.19 20.78
C VAL A 120 -7.91 -8.54 21.51
N GLU A 121 -7.81 -8.94 22.79
CA GLU A 121 -8.98 -9.36 23.59
C GLU A 121 -10.08 -8.28 23.71
N ASN A 122 -9.68 -7.00 23.78
CA ASN A 122 -10.60 -5.88 23.95
C ASN A 122 -10.33 -4.81 22.89
N TYR A 123 -10.74 -5.09 21.64
CA TYR A 123 -10.65 -4.10 20.57
C TYR A 123 -11.68 -2.97 20.80
N VAL A 124 -11.23 -1.72 20.72
CA VAL A 124 -12.10 -0.55 20.89
C VAL A 124 -12.64 -0.09 19.53
N PRO A 125 -13.95 -0.21 19.27
CA PRO A 125 -14.53 0.20 17.99
C PRO A 125 -14.56 1.73 17.86
N ASN A 126 -14.52 2.23 16.63
CA ASN A 126 -14.48 3.67 16.34
C ASN A 126 -15.43 4.06 15.21
N ASP A 127 -16.04 5.24 15.35
CA ASP A 127 -16.91 5.82 14.35
C ASP A 127 -16.11 6.57 13.27
N THR A 128 -16.65 6.63 12.06
CA THR A 128 -16.13 7.44 10.95
C THR A 128 -17.30 8.07 10.20
N LYS A 129 -17.26 9.39 9.98
CA LYS A 129 -18.30 10.12 9.23
C LYS A 129 -17.71 11.17 8.29
N LEU A 130 -17.38 10.77 7.07
CA LEU A 130 -16.87 11.68 6.05
C LEU A 130 -18.02 12.16 5.17
N ASN A 131 -18.30 13.46 5.16
CA ASN A 131 -19.38 14.07 4.37
C ASN A 131 -18.96 15.44 3.83
N GLU A 132 -19.85 16.14 3.14
CA GLU A 132 -19.60 17.41 2.46
C GLU A 132 -19.17 18.55 3.41
N SER A 133 -19.46 18.43 4.71
CA SER A 133 -19.05 19.36 5.76
C SER A 133 -17.74 18.97 6.45
N SER A 134 -17.37 17.69 6.43
CA SER A 134 -16.20 17.13 7.10
C SER A 134 -15.65 15.94 6.31
N PHE A 135 -14.84 16.20 5.29
CA PHE A 135 -14.27 15.17 4.41
C PHE A 135 -12.76 15.03 4.52
N VAL A 136 -12.07 15.90 5.26
CA VAL A 136 -10.65 15.76 5.59
C VAL A 136 -10.49 15.70 7.09
N TYR A 137 -10.12 14.53 7.61
CA TYR A 137 -9.82 14.35 9.03
C TYR A 137 -8.33 14.51 9.26
N VAL A 138 -7.94 15.45 10.12
CA VAL A 138 -6.57 15.58 10.63
C VAL A 138 -6.52 14.90 11.98
N ILE A 139 -5.87 13.75 12.04
CA ILE A 139 -5.84 12.85 13.20
C ILE A 139 -4.49 12.97 13.88
N THR A 140 -4.51 13.44 15.13
CA THR A 140 -3.33 13.65 15.95
C THR A 140 -3.27 12.69 17.13
N GLY A 141 -2.12 12.61 17.78
CA GLY A 141 -1.90 11.80 18.97
C GLY A 141 -0.62 10.96 18.91
N PRO A 142 -0.24 10.30 20.01
CA PRO A 142 1.00 9.52 20.10
C PRO A 142 1.10 8.37 19.08
N ASN A 143 2.32 7.94 18.72
CA ASN A 143 2.57 6.83 17.77
C ASN A 143 1.82 5.54 18.14
N MET A 144 1.72 5.25 19.44
CA MET A 144 1.08 4.03 19.95
C MET A 144 -0.42 4.17 20.24
N ALA A 145 -1.02 5.32 19.93
CA ALA A 145 -2.42 5.58 20.28
C ALA A 145 -3.43 4.99 19.27
N GLY A 146 -2.99 4.28 18.24
CA GLY A 146 -3.87 3.58 17.30
C GLY A 146 -4.24 4.35 16.03
N LYS A 147 -3.59 5.49 15.73
CA LYS A 147 -3.87 6.31 14.52
C LYS A 147 -3.80 5.50 13.22
N SER A 148 -2.69 4.80 13.00
CA SER A 148 -2.47 3.99 11.79
C SER A 148 -3.46 2.82 11.71
N SER A 149 -3.81 2.21 12.84
CA SER A 149 -4.82 1.14 12.89
C SER A 149 -6.19 1.65 12.48
N TYR A 150 -6.60 2.83 12.98
CA TYR A 150 -7.88 3.45 12.64
C TYR A 150 -7.97 3.82 11.15
N ILE A 151 -6.97 4.50 10.58
CA ILE A 151 -7.04 4.90 9.16
C ILE A 151 -7.04 3.66 8.24
N ARG A 152 -6.24 2.64 8.56
CA ARG A 152 -6.22 1.36 7.82
C ARG A 152 -7.55 0.64 7.93
N GLN A 153 -8.17 0.64 9.11
CA GLN A 153 -9.49 0.07 9.32
C GLN A 153 -10.49 0.66 8.32
N VAL A 154 -10.61 1.99 8.21
CA VAL A 154 -11.56 2.61 7.27
C VAL A 154 -11.29 2.18 5.82
N GLY A 155 -10.03 2.11 5.41
CA GLY A 155 -9.65 1.63 4.08
C GLY A 155 -10.04 0.17 3.83
N VAL A 156 -9.74 -0.72 4.77
CA VAL A 156 -10.05 -2.16 4.66
C VAL A 156 -11.56 -2.40 4.68
N LEU A 157 -12.32 -1.70 5.53
CA LEU A 157 -13.78 -1.82 5.57
C LEU A 157 -14.42 -1.33 4.27
N THR A 158 -13.88 -0.27 3.67
CA THR A 158 -14.32 0.21 2.34
C THR A 158 -14.05 -0.84 1.27
N LEU A 159 -12.84 -1.44 1.26
CA LEU A 159 -12.48 -2.48 0.30
C LEU A 159 -13.35 -3.75 0.45
N LEU A 160 -13.56 -4.23 1.67
CA LEU A 160 -14.42 -5.38 1.96
C LEU A 160 -15.85 -5.14 1.46
N SER A 161 -16.36 -3.93 1.67
CA SER A 161 -17.69 -3.55 1.19
C SER A 161 -17.77 -3.59 -0.35
N HIS A 162 -16.71 -3.17 -1.05
CA HIS A 162 -16.64 -3.15 -2.52
C HIS A 162 -16.45 -4.53 -3.16
N ILE A 163 -15.87 -5.50 -2.45
CA ILE A 163 -15.84 -6.91 -2.91
C ILE A 163 -17.14 -7.67 -2.62
N GLY A 164 -18.15 -7.01 -2.03
CA GLY A 164 -19.44 -7.61 -1.70
C GLY A 164 -19.51 -8.32 -0.35
N SER A 165 -18.53 -8.09 0.54
CA SER A 165 -18.51 -8.67 1.89
C SER A 165 -19.36 -7.85 2.88
N PHE A 166 -19.79 -8.53 3.93
CA PHE A 166 -20.19 -7.89 5.19
C PHE A 166 -18.94 -7.34 5.88
N ILE A 167 -19.10 -6.47 6.88
CA ILE A 167 -17.97 -5.85 7.58
C ILE A 167 -18.16 -5.77 9.11
N PRO A 168 -17.09 -5.76 9.91
CA PRO A 168 -17.16 -5.62 11.37
C PRO A 168 -17.46 -4.18 11.77
N ALA A 169 -18.74 -3.85 11.86
CA ALA A 169 -19.26 -2.58 12.33
C ALA A 169 -20.63 -2.80 12.98
N ARG A 170 -21.16 -1.82 13.72
CA ARG A 170 -22.57 -1.85 14.14
C ARG A 170 -23.50 -1.47 12.99
N ARG A 171 -23.08 -0.50 12.18
CA ARG A 171 -23.79 -0.03 10.98
C ARG A 171 -22.78 0.60 10.03
N ALA A 172 -23.00 0.45 8.73
CA ALA A 172 -22.18 1.14 7.74
C ALA A 172 -22.97 1.55 6.51
N LYS A 173 -22.61 2.71 5.97
CA LYS A 173 -23.10 3.26 4.71
C LYS A 173 -21.88 3.76 3.93
N ILE A 174 -21.55 3.06 2.86
CA ILE A 174 -20.29 3.18 2.13
C ILE A 174 -20.58 3.68 0.72
N PRO A 175 -19.96 4.78 0.28
CA PRO A 175 -20.15 5.28 -1.06
C PRO A 175 -19.34 4.42 -2.05
N VAL A 176 -19.78 4.42 -3.31
CA VAL A 176 -18.92 3.93 -4.40
C VAL A 176 -17.75 4.89 -4.55
N VAL A 177 -16.56 4.41 -4.19
CA VAL A 177 -15.28 5.09 -4.42
C VAL A 177 -14.67 4.59 -5.73
N ASP A 178 -14.03 5.49 -6.47
CA ASP A 178 -13.33 5.14 -7.72
C ASP A 178 -11.93 4.59 -7.48
N ALA A 179 -11.28 5.02 -6.40
CA ALA A 179 -9.96 4.54 -5.99
C ALA A 179 -9.73 4.73 -4.49
N LEU A 180 -8.94 3.81 -3.92
CA LEU A 180 -8.36 3.91 -2.58
C LEU A 180 -6.87 4.22 -2.71
N PHE A 181 -6.48 5.43 -2.32
CA PHE A 181 -5.09 5.89 -2.33
C PHE A 181 -4.51 5.82 -0.92
N THR A 182 -3.33 5.23 -0.79
CA THR A 182 -2.67 5.11 0.50
C THR A 182 -1.21 5.54 0.42
N ARG A 183 -0.81 6.46 1.30
CA ARG A 183 0.57 6.65 1.70
C ARG A 183 0.67 6.22 3.16
N ILE A 184 1.08 4.98 3.37
CA ILE A 184 1.27 4.40 4.71
C ILE A 184 2.71 3.94 4.76
N GLY A 185 3.49 4.43 5.74
CA GLY A 185 4.90 4.09 5.86
C GLY A 185 5.11 2.57 5.82
N SER A 186 5.71 2.07 4.74
CA SER A 186 6.25 0.73 4.62
C SER A 186 7.73 0.75 5.02
N GLY A 187 8.22 -0.34 5.62
CA GLY A 187 9.63 -0.49 5.98
C GLY A 187 10.57 -0.15 4.81
N ASP A 188 11.74 0.37 5.13
CA ASP A 188 12.69 0.95 4.18
C ASP A 188 12.98 0.03 2.99
N VAL A 189 12.45 0.40 1.82
CA VAL A 189 12.85 -0.21 0.56
C VAL A 189 14.09 0.53 0.06
N LEU A 190 15.25 0.17 0.64
CA LEU A 190 16.56 0.63 0.20
C LEU A 190 16.93 0.15 -1.22
N ALA A 191 16.12 -0.72 -1.83
CA ALA A 191 16.43 -1.41 -3.08
C ALA A 191 16.38 -0.53 -4.35
N LEU A 192 15.84 0.69 -4.30
CA LEU A 192 15.63 1.54 -5.49
C LEU A 192 16.65 2.68 -5.69
N GLY A 193 17.60 2.89 -4.77
CA GLY A 193 18.60 3.96 -4.90
C GLY A 193 18.04 5.39 -4.83
N VAL A 194 16.76 5.55 -4.47
CA VAL A 194 16.07 6.82 -4.26
C VAL A 194 15.96 7.08 -2.74
N SER A 195 16.10 8.33 -2.29
CA SER A 195 15.93 8.66 -0.87
C SER A 195 14.51 8.33 -0.39
N THR A 196 14.37 7.93 0.87
CA THR A 196 13.08 7.59 1.48
C THR A 196 12.07 8.73 1.34
N PHE A 197 12.52 9.98 1.51
CA PHE A 197 11.70 11.16 1.31
C PHE A 197 11.30 11.39 -0.15
N MET A 198 12.18 11.13 -1.13
CA MET A 198 11.81 11.28 -2.54
C MET A 198 10.76 10.24 -2.95
N ASN A 199 10.88 8.98 -2.50
CA ASN A 199 9.85 7.98 -2.73
C ASN A 199 8.51 8.37 -2.10
N GLU A 200 8.54 8.90 -0.88
CA GLU A 200 7.35 9.46 -0.22
C GLU A 200 6.69 10.57 -1.06
N MET A 201 7.48 11.50 -1.61
CA MET A 201 6.96 12.58 -2.45
C MET A 201 6.44 12.07 -3.80
N LEU A 202 7.03 11.04 -4.40
CA LEU A 202 6.53 10.40 -5.61
C LEU A 202 5.18 9.71 -5.37
N GLU A 203 5.02 9.03 -4.24
CA GLU A 203 3.76 8.41 -3.85
C GLU A 203 2.67 9.49 -3.66
N VAL A 204 2.96 10.55 -2.89
CA VAL A 204 2.02 11.66 -2.69
C VAL A 204 1.69 12.34 -4.03
N SER A 205 2.67 12.57 -4.89
CA SER A 205 2.46 13.13 -6.23
C SER A 205 1.51 12.27 -7.06
N ASN A 206 1.70 10.94 -7.05
CA ASN A 206 0.80 10.02 -7.73
C ASN A 206 -0.64 10.11 -7.18
N ILE A 207 -0.81 10.21 -5.87
CA ILE A 207 -2.12 10.38 -5.23
C ILE A 207 -2.77 11.68 -5.72
N LEU A 208 -2.07 12.81 -5.62
CA LEU A 208 -2.63 14.13 -5.94
C LEU A 208 -2.99 14.29 -7.43
N ASN A 209 -2.26 13.63 -8.32
CA ASN A 209 -2.49 13.72 -9.77
C ASN A 209 -3.61 12.80 -10.29
N ASN A 210 -3.96 11.74 -9.55
CA ASN A 210 -4.94 10.74 -10.01
C ASN A 210 -6.20 10.66 -9.15
N ALA A 211 -6.19 11.18 -7.93
CA ALA A 211 -7.37 11.19 -7.07
C ALA A 211 -8.44 12.13 -7.61
N THR A 212 -9.70 11.72 -7.46
CA THR A 212 -10.89 12.52 -7.79
C THR A 212 -11.70 12.83 -6.54
N GLU A 213 -12.78 13.60 -6.68
CA GLU A 213 -13.70 13.87 -5.57
C GLU A 213 -14.38 12.60 -5.00
N ARG A 214 -14.42 11.51 -5.78
CA ARG A 214 -14.99 10.22 -5.34
C ARG A 214 -13.97 9.30 -4.68
N SER A 215 -12.68 9.67 -4.66
CA SER A 215 -11.64 8.83 -4.08
C SER A 215 -11.61 8.88 -2.55
N LEU A 216 -11.07 7.82 -1.95
CA LEU A 216 -10.69 7.79 -0.54
C LEU A 216 -9.16 7.82 -0.44
N ILE A 217 -8.63 8.80 0.29
CA ILE A 217 -7.20 9.03 0.49
C ILE A 217 -6.85 8.75 1.96
N ILE A 218 -5.81 7.97 2.19
CA ILE A 218 -5.23 7.70 3.50
C ILE A 218 -3.77 8.13 3.48
N LEU A 219 -3.42 9.08 4.35
CA LEU A 219 -2.07 9.60 4.50
C LEU A 219 -1.61 9.36 5.94
N ASP A 220 -0.48 8.69 6.11
CA ASP A 220 0.13 8.41 7.41
C ASP A 220 1.51 9.06 7.45
N GLU A 221 1.66 10.07 8.31
CA GLU A 221 2.95 10.67 8.65
C GLU A 221 3.74 11.28 7.48
N VAL A 222 3.03 11.93 6.56
CA VAL A 222 3.64 12.67 5.45
C VAL A 222 4.49 13.84 5.98
N GLY A 223 5.64 14.07 5.36
CA GLY A 223 6.58 15.15 5.66
C GLY A 223 7.62 14.84 6.73
N ARG A 224 7.70 13.60 7.25
CA ARG A 224 8.66 13.25 8.30
C ARG A 224 10.10 13.06 7.83
N GLY A 225 10.32 12.72 6.55
CA GLY A 225 11.65 12.43 6.02
C GLY A 225 12.54 13.65 5.71
N THR A 226 12.12 14.86 6.11
CA THR A 226 12.80 16.13 5.79
C THR A 226 12.87 17.07 7.01
N SER A 227 13.36 18.29 6.82
CA SER A 227 13.37 19.32 7.87
C SER A 227 11.96 19.56 8.41
N THR A 228 11.83 19.79 9.72
CA THR A 228 10.51 19.93 10.36
C THR A 228 9.64 20.99 9.70
N TYR A 229 10.23 22.15 9.37
CA TYR A 229 9.50 23.25 8.74
C TYR A 229 9.08 22.93 7.31
N ASP A 230 9.94 22.28 6.52
CA ASP A 230 9.58 21.84 5.16
C ASP A 230 8.47 20.78 5.22
N GLY A 231 8.57 19.84 6.14
CA GLY A 231 7.57 18.79 6.37
C GLY A 231 6.20 19.36 6.73
N ILE A 232 6.16 20.33 7.64
CA ILE A 232 4.93 21.05 8.00
C ILE A 232 4.39 21.83 6.80
N ALA A 233 5.22 22.58 6.09
CA ALA A 233 4.81 23.41 4.96
C ALA A 233 4.21 22.56 3.82
N ILE A 234 4.90 21.49 3.44
CA ILE A 234 4.45 20.54 2.41
C ILE A 234 3.13 19.88 2.84
N SER A 235 3.03 19.41 4.08
CA SER A 235 1.83 18.76 4.58
C SER A 235 0.62 19.71 4.61
N LYS A 236 0.81 20.96 5.04
CA LYS A 236 -0.23 21.99 4.99
C LYS A 236 -0.66 22.26 3.54
N ALA A 237 0.28 22.35 2.60
CA ALA A 237 -0.01 22.55 1.19
C ALA A 237 -0.79 21.37 0.57
N ILE A 238 -0.45 20.14 0.92
CA ILE A 238 -1.16 18.92 0.51
C ILE A 238 -2.61 18.95 1.01
N VAL A 239 -2.82 19.20 2.31
CA VAL A 239 -4.18 19.29 2.89
C VAL A 239 -5.00 20.38 2.21
N LYS A 240 -4.39 21.55 1.95
CA LYS A 240 -5.04 22.63 1.21
C LYS A 240 -5.43 22.22 -0.20
N TYR A 241 -4.53 21.59 -0.95
CA TYR A 241 -4.81 21.12 -2.30
C TYR A 241 -5.96 20.10 -2.31
N ILE A 242 -5.92 19.12 -1.41
CA ILE A 242 -6.99 18.12 -1.25
C ILE A 242 -8.32 18.81 -0.91
N SER A 243 -8.33 19.73 0.05
CA SER A 243 -9.55 20.41 0.50
C SER A 243 -10.18 21.31 -0.57
N GLU A 244 -9.36 22.11 -1.27
CA GLU A 244 -9.86 23.13 -2.20
C GLU A 244 -10.05 22.61 -3.63
N LYS A 245 -9.16 21.73 -4.11
CA LYS A 245 -9.15 21.24 -5.49
C LYS A 245 -9.84 19.90 -5.65
N LEU A 246 -9.38 18.89 -4.91
CA LEU A 246 -9.87 17.51 -5.09
C LEU A 246 -11.21 17.27 -4.42
N LYS A 247 -11.40 17.80 -3.20
CA LYS A 247 -12.54 17.51 -2.32
C LYS A 247 -12.75 16.01 -2.09
N ALA A 248 -11.66 15.24 -2.16
CA ALA A 248 -11.63 13.81 -1.88
C ALA A 248 -11.72 13.56 -0.38
N LYS A 249 -12.33 12.43 -0.01
CA LYS A 249 -12.36 11.97 1.39
C LYS A 249 -10.95 11.63 1.82
N THR A 250 -10.49 12.20 2.91
CA THR A 250 -9.10 12.07 3.33
C THR A 250 -9.00 11.82 4.83
N LEU A 251 -8.25 10.79 5.21
CA LEU A 251 -7.80 10.57 6.57
C LEU A 251 -6.29 10.83 6.63
N LEU A 252 -5.87 11.86 7.36
CA LEU A 252 -4.47 12.21 7.56
C LEU A 252 -4.08 11.97 9.01
N ALA A 253 -3.23 10.98 9.27
CA ALA A 253 -2.57 10.82 10.55
C ALA A 253 -1.26 11.62 10.58
N THR A 254 -1.05 12.44 11.59
CA THR A 254 0.14 13.29 11.70
C THR A 254 0.57 13.55 13.13
N HIS A 255 1.82 14.00 13.29
CA HIS A 255 2.39 14.50 14.54
C HIS A 255 2.59 16.01 14.52
N PHE A 256 2.40 16.64 13.37
CA PHE A 256 2.51 18.09 13.24
C PHE A 256 1.22 18.73 13.74
N LEU A 257 1.26 19.23 14.98
CA LEU A 257 0.12 19.92 15.60
C LEU A 257 -0.24 21.21 14.85
N GLU A 258 0.72 21.79 14.14
CA GLU A 258 0.56 22.98 13.30
C GLU A 258 -0.47 22.74 12.19
N ILE A 259 -0.66 21.51 11.72
CA ILE A 259 -1.68 21.17 10.70
C ILE A 259 -3.10 21.35 11.27
N THR A 260 -3.29 21.21 12.59
CA THR A 260 -4.61 21.36 13.22
C THR A 260 -5.16 22.79 13.11
N GLU A 261 -4.33 23.78 12.81
CA GLU A 261 -4.73 25.17 12.58
C GLU A 261 -5.52 25.36 11.29
N LEU A 262 -5.56 24.35 10.41
CA LEU A 262 -6.29 24.40 9.15
C LEU A 262 -7.80 24.23 9.34
N GLU A 263 -8.24 23.61 10.43
CA GLU A 263 -9.65 23.58 10.81
C GLU A 263 -10.18 25.02 11.00
N GLY A 264 -11.32 25.32 10.38
CA GLY A 264 -11.91 26.67 10.35
C GLY A 264 -11.30 27.60 9.29
N LYS A 265 -10.08 27.33 8.80
CA LYS A 265 -9.48 28.05 7.66
C LYS A 265 -9.82 27.41 6.32
N LEU A 266 -9.90 26.08 6.27
CA LEU A 266 -10.19 25.30 5.09
C LEU A 266 -11.53 24.57 5.22
N LYS A 267 -12.29 24.52 4.12
CA LYS A 267 -13.59 23.84 4.09
C LYS A 267 -13.40 22.32 4.20
N GLY A 268 -14.21 21.66 5.02
CA GLY A 268 -14.20 20.21 5.14
C GLY A 268 -13.10 19.63 6.00
N VAL A 269 -12.18 20.45 6.52
CA VAL A 269 -11.11 20.02 7.43
C VAL A 269 -11.64 19.99 8.85
N LYS A 270 -11.50 18.84 9.52
CA LYS A 270 -11.89 18.62 10.91
C LYS A 270 -10.77 17.94 11.69
N ASN A 271 -10.55 18.40 12.93
CA ASN A 271 -9.54 17.83 13.80
C ASN A 271 -10.09 16.68 14.61
N TYR A 272 -9.29 15.63 14.72
CA TYR A 272 -9.52 14.50 15.59
C TYR A 272 -8.23 14.14 16.33
N HIS A 273 -8.37 13.46 17.44
CA HIS A 273 -7.24 12.89 18.16
C HIS A 273 -7.61 11.55 18.79
N MET A 274 -6.59 10.73 19.03
CA MET A 274 -6.74 9.51 19.82
C MET A 274 -6.66 9.87 21.30
N GLU A 275 -7.69 9.50 22.06
CA GLU A 275 -7.84 9.81 23.48
C GLU A 275 -6.79 9.10 24.33
N VAL A 276 -6.20 9.86 25.26
CA VAL A 276 -5.15 9.39 26.17
C VAL A 276 -5.53 9.79 27.60
N GLU A 277 -5.65 8.81 28.49
CA GLU A 277 -5.92 9.03 29.90
C GLU A 277 -4.58 9.13 30.67
N LYS A 278 -4.39 10.24 31.39
CA LYS A 278 -3.23 10.45 32.27
C LYS A 278 -3.63 10.22 33.72
N THR A 279 -2.96 9.27 34.37
CA THR A 279 -2.99 9.09 35.83
C THR A 279 -1.68 9.60 36.43
N GLU A 280 -1.62 9.82 37.75
CA GLU A 280 -0.42 10.35 38.43
C GLU A 280 0.85 9.53 38.17
N GLU A 281 0.71 8.23 37.92
CA GLU A 281 1.84 7.32 37.71
C GLU A 281 1.94 6.72 36.29
N ARG A 282 0.87 6.76 35.47
CA ARG A 282 0.82 6.06 34.16
C ARG A 282 0.00 6.78 33.09
N ILE A 283 0.38 6.60 31.83
CA ILE A 283 -0.45 6.91 30.67
C ILE A 283 -1.17 5.64 30.21
N ARG A 284 -2.46 5.77 29.91
CA ARG A 284 -3.28 4.73 29.28
C ARG A 284 -3.81 5.24 27.94
N PHE A 285 -3.54 4.49 26.87
CA PHE A 285 -4.12 4.75 25.55
C PHE A 285 -5.53 4.15 25.53
N LEU A 286 -6.55 4.97 25.28
CA LEU A 286 -7.94 4.48 25.23
C LEU A 286 -8.33 3.96 23.85
N TYR A 287 -7.54 4.28 22.81
CA TYR A 287 -7.82 3.90 21.42
C TYR A 287 -9.16 4.41 20.87
N ILE A 288 -9.74 5.42 21.51
CA ILE A 288 -10.99 6.09 21.09
C ILE A 288 -10.62 7.34 20.30
N LEU A 289 -11.19 7.51 19.11
CA LEU A 289 -11.10 8.72 18.32
C LEU A 289 -12.11 9.76 18.86
N LYS A 290 -11.63 10.96 19.16
CA LYS A 290 -12.44 12.10 19.61
C LYS A 290 -12.25 13.30 18.67
N GLU A 291 -13.33 14.05 18.45
CA GLU A 291 -13.26 15.33 17.74
C GLU A 291 -12.50 16.36 18.59
N GLY A 292 -11.71 17.20 17.93
CA GLY A 292 -10.90 18.24 18.55
C GLY A 292 -9.40 17.98 18.45
N LYS A 293 -8.62 18.91 19.02
CA LYS A 293 -7.15 18.87 19.04
C LYS A 293 -6.65 18.13 20.26
N ALA A 294 -5.56 17.38 20.12
CA ALA A 294 -4.89 16.76 21.26
C ALA A 294 -4.33 17.83 22.22
N GLU A 295 -4.44 17.58 23.53
CA GLU A 295 -3.80 18.39 24.57
C GLU A 295 -2.32 18.01 24.73
N GLY A 296 -1.48 18.50 23.82
CA GLY A 296 -0.02 18.42 23.92
C GLY A 296 0.65 17.13 23.44
N SER A 297 1.98 17.10 23.56
CA SER A 297 2.83 15.96 23.17
C SER A 297 3.16 15.08 24.38
N PHE A 298 2.93 13.78 24.26
CA PHE A 298 3.18 12.79 25.32
C PHE A 298 4.52 12.04 25.16
N GLY A 299 5.44 12.56 24.34
CA GLY A 299 6.68 11.86 23.98
C GLY A 299 7.56 11.51 25.19
N ILE A 300 7.68 12.43 26.15
CA ILE A 300 8.49 12.22 27.36
C ILE A 300 7.84 11.17 28.26
N GLU A 301 6.52 11.19 28.39
CA GLU A 301 5.78 10.22 29.19
C GLU A 301 5.82 8.81 28.57
N VAL A 302 5.81 8.70 27.24
CA VAL A 302 6.06 7.42 26.55
C VAL A 302 7.47 6.91 26.82
N ALA A 303 8.47 7.80 26.82
CA ALA A 303 9.83 7.43 27.19
C ALA A 303 9.93 6.94 28.65
N LYS A 304 9.19 7.57 29.57
CA LYS A 304 9.09 7.11 30.96
C LYS A 304 8.48 5.70 31.03
N LEU A 305 7.41 5.44 30.28
CA LEU A 305 6.80 4.10 30.20
C LEU A 305 7.74 3.05 29.61
N ALA A 306 8.61 3.43 28.67
CA ALA A 306 9.65 2.56 28.12
C ALA A 306 10.77 2.21 29.12
N GLY A 307 10.74 2.80 30.32
CA GLY A 307 11.70 2.51 31.39
C GLY A 307 13.00 3.31 31.30
N LEU A 308 12.98 4.48 30.63
CA LEU A 308 14.15 5.35 30.63
C LEU A 308 14.45 5.87 32.06
N PRO A 309 15.74 6.06 32.42
CA PRO A 309 16.11 6.56 33.74
C PRO A 309 15.46 7.90 34.09
N GLU A 310 15.03 8.08 35.34
CA GLU A 310 14.36 9.31 35.80
C GLU A 310 15.24 10.56 35.62
N GLU A 311 16.57 10.43 35.68
CA GLU A 311 17.50 11.52 35.38
C GLU A 311 17.38 12.01 33.92
N VAL A 312 17.23 11.09 32.96
CA VAL A 312 17.02 11.41 31.53
C VAL A 312 15.66 12.05 31.33
N ILE A 313 14.61 11.54 32.00
CA ILE A 313 13.26 12.11 31.93
C ILE A 313 13.23 13.53 32.49
N LYS A 314 13.92 13.78 33.61
CA LYS A 314 14.03 15.11 34.21
C LYS A 314 14.74 16.09 33.27
N GLU A 315 15.89 15.70 32.73
CA GLU A 315 16.66 16.51 31.78
C GLU A 315 15.83 16.83 30.52
N ALA A 316 15.16 15.82 29.94
CA ALA A 316 14.32 16.00 28.76
C ALA A 316 13.18 17.02 28.99
N ARG A 317 12.60 17.07 30.21
CA ARG A 317 11.57 18.06 30.57
C ARG A 317 12.14 19.47 30.69
N GLU A 318 13.35 19.62 31.20
CA GLU A 318 14.03 20.91 31.29
C GLU A 318 14.34 21.45 29.89
N ILE A 319 14.91 20.61 29.01
CA ILE A 319 15.19 20.95 27.61
C ILE A 319 13.90 21.31 26.86
N LEU A 320 12.82 20.53 27.02
CA LEU A 320 11.54 20.82 26.36
C LEU A 320 11.00 22.20 26.74
N LYS A 321 11.05 22.56 28.03
CA LYS A 321 10.63 23.90 28.50
C LYS A 321 11.46 25.03 27.89
N GLU A 322 12.76 24.82 27.68
CA GLU A 322 13.61 25.80 27.01
C GLU A 322 13.27 25.95 25.51
N LEU A 323 13.01 24.82 24.83
CA LEU A 323 12.63 24.81 23.42
C LEU A 323 11.28 25.47 23.19
N GLU A 324 10.29 25.23 24.05
CA GLU A 324 8.97 25.89 23.97
C GLU A 324 9.06 27.40 24.18
N LYS A 325 9.93 27.87 25.09
CA LYS A 325 10.19 29.31 25.28
C LYS A 325 10.82 29.93 24.02
N LYS A 326 11.85 29.29 23.46
CA LYS A 326 12.51 29.75 22.24
C LYS A 326 11.62 29.64 21.00
N GLY A 327 10.69 28.68 20.97
CA GLY A 327 9.70 28.48 19.92
C GLY A 327 8.67 29.61 19.88
N LYS A 328 8.15 30.03 21.03
CA LYS A 328 7.23 31.17 21.13
C LYS A 328 7.85 32.50 20.72
N GLU A 329 9.14 32.72 21.00
CA GLU A 329 9.88 33.89 20.51
C GLU A 329 10.13 33.84 18.98
N ARG A 330 10.08 32.64 18.37
CA ARG A 330 10.22 32.45 16.91
C ARG A 330 8.89 32.39 16.16
N GLU A 331 7.75 32.18 16.82
CA GLU A 331 6.41 32.25 16.19
C GLU A 331 6.10 33.65 15.62
N GLU A 332 6.77 34.71 16.09
CA GLU A 332 6.74 36.05 15.48
C GLU A 332 7.47 36.13 14.11
N ILE A 333 8.18 35.08 13.68
CA ILE A 333 8.93 35.02 12.41
C ILE A 333 8.09 34.38 11.29
N ILE A 334 6.96 33.72 11.59
CA ILE A 334 6.10 33.10 10.57
C ILE A 334 5.53 34.11 9.54
N PRO A 335 5.27 35.40 9.86
CA PRO A 335 4.96 36.42 8.85
C PRO A 335 6.10 36.67 7.85
N PHE A 336 7.35 36.35 8.20
CA PHE A 336 8.53 36.58 7.35
C PHE A 336 8.65 35.56 6.21
N LEU A 337 8.14 34.33 6.38
CA LEU A 337 8.18 33.32 5.31
C LEU A 337 7.17 33.65 4.18
N GLU A 338 5.99 34.17 4.50
CA GLU A 338 5.05 34.66 3.47
C GLU A 338 5.63 35.88 2.70
N GLU A 339 6.43 36.72 3.35
CA GLU A 339 7.09 37.87 2.73
C GLU A 339 8.34 37.47 1.91
N THR A 340 9.07 36.44 2.35
CA THR A 340 10.28 35.95 1.67
C THR A 340 9.94 35.13 0.43
N PHE A 341 8.86 34.33 0.46
CA PHE A 341 8.36 33.62 -0.74
C PHE A 341 7.85 34.59 -1.81
N LYS A 342 7.17 35.68 -1.42
CA LYS A 342 6.78 36.75 -2.35
C LYS A 342 7.99 37.50 -2.92
N LYS A 343 9.01 37.80 -2.10
CA LYS A 343 10.25 38.42 -2.56
C LYS A 343 11.08 37.51 -3.48
N SER A 344 11.12 36.20 -3.25
CA SER A 344 11.85 35.27 -4.14
C SER A 344 11.16 35.10 -5.49
N GLU A 345 9.82 35.08 -5.53
CA GLU A 345 9.08 35.09 -6.79
C GLU A 345 9.28 36.41 -7.55
N GLU A 346 9.26 37.56 -6.87
CA GLU A 346 9.51 38.86 -7.50
C GLU A 346 10.94 39.00 -8.04
N VAL A 347 11.95 38.49 -7.31
CA VAL A 347 13.37 38.52 -7.76
C VAL A 347 13.59 37.60 -8.97
N GLN A 348 13.10 36.35 -8.93
CA GLN A 348 13.24 35.43 -10.07
C GLN A 348 12.49 35.92 -11.31
N ARG A 349 11.30 36.52 -11.11
CA ARG A 349 10.53 37.10 -12.20
C ARG A 349 11.23 38.32 -12.80
N ARG A 350 11.89 39.13 -11.98
CA ARG A 350 12.68 40.28 -12.42
C ARG A 350 13.93 39.86 -13.22
N GLU A 351 14.66 38.86 -12.75
CA GLU A 351 15.80 38.28 -13.47
C GLU A 351 15.37 37.69 -14.83
N ALA A 352 14.24 36.98 -14.86
CA ALA A 352 13.68 36.43 -16.12
C ALA A 352 13.23 37.54 -17.09
N TYR A 353 12.67 38.65 -16.60
CA TYR A 353 12.35 39.80 -17.43
C TYR A 353 13.61 40.51 -17.94
N GLU A 354 14.67 40.63 -17.13
CA GLU A 354 15.95 41.22 -17.55
C GLU A 354 16.63 40.37 -18.64
N GLU A 355 16.58 39.04 -18.55
CA GLU A 355 17.08 38.15 -19.61
C GLU A 355 16.32 38.36 -20.93
N ILE A 356 14.99 38.52 -20.86
CA ILE A 356 14.14 38.80 -22.03
C ILE A 356 14.48 40.18 -22.63
N ILE A 357 14.63 41.21 -21.81
CA ILE A 357 14.99 42.57 -22.28
C ILE A 357 16.35 42.54 -22.97
N LYS A 358 17.36 41.94 -22.35
CA LYS A 358 18.69 41.81 -22.94
C LYS A 358 18.67 41.06 -24.27
N ARG A 359 17.89 39.98 -24.34
CA ARG A 359 17.70 39.21 -25.57
C ARG A 359 17.07 40.05 -26.69
N ILE A 360 16.18 40.99 -26.35
CA ILE A 360 15.57 41.91 -27.32
C ILE A 360 16.58 42.96 -27.79
N GLU A 361 17.40 43.49 -26.88
CA GLU A 361 18.45 44.48 -27.20
C GLU A 361 19.55 43.90 -28.12
N GLU A 362 19.84 42.61 -28.01
CA GLU A 362 20.82 41.91 -28.84
C GLU A 362 20.32 41.58 -30.26
N ILE A 363 19.05 41.83 -30.58
CA ILE A 363 18.50 41.56 -31.92
C ILE A 363 18.99 42.64 -32.90
N ASP A 364 19.79 42.23 -33.88
CA ASP A 364 20.17 43.07 -35.01
C ASP A 364 19.04 43.12 -36.05
N ILE A 365 18.19 44.14 -35.94
CA ILE A 365 17.04 44.36 -36.82
C ILE A 365 17.47 44.51 -38.29
N GLY A 366 18.67 45.01 -38.56
CA GLY A 366 19.15 45.26 -39.93
C GLY A 366 19.52 43.99 -40.70
N ASN A 367 19.92 42.94 -39.98
CA ASN A 367 20.42 41.69 -40.56
C ASN A 367 19.52 40.47 -40.29
N THR A 368 18.46 40.62 -39.49
CA THR A 368 17.52 39.53 -39.20
C THR A 368 16.54 39.34 -40.36
N THR A 369 16.40 38.12 -40.88
CA THR A 369 15.42 37.83 -41.93
C THR A 369 13.98 37.87 -41.37
N PRO A 370 12.96 38.15 -42.20
CA PRO A 370 11.57 38.18 -41.74
C PRO A 370 11.10 36.88 -41.05
N LEU A 371 11.64 35.72 -41.47
CA LEU A 371 11.32 34.43 -40.86
C LEU A 371 11.96 34.26 -39.48
N GLU A 372 13.23 34.65 -39.33
CA GLU A 372 13.92 34.63 -38.04
C GLU A 372 13.26 35.58 -37.04
N ALA A 373 12.83 36.77 -37.49
CA ALA A 373 12.10 37.72 -36.67
C ALA A 373 10.79 37.09 -36.11
N LEU A 374 10.04 36.35 -36.93
CA LEU A 374 8.83 35.66 -36.47
C LEU A 374 9.12 34.55 -35.46
N ILE A 375 10.20 33.79 -35.65
CA ILE A 375 10.62 32.74 -34.72
C ILE A 375 11.03 33.34 -33.37
N ILE A 376 11.83 34.40 -33.38
CA ILE A 376 12.28 35.11 -32.18
C ILE A 376 11.06 35.69 -31.43
N LEU A 377 10.13 36.32 -32.13
CA LEU A 377 8.89 36.84 -31.54
C LEU A 377 8.03 35.74 -30.91
N SER A 378 7.93 34.56 -31.55
CA SER A 378 7.21 33.41 -31.00
C SER A 378 7.85 32.92 -29.71
N GLN A 379 9.18 32.78 -29.68
CA GLN A 379 9.93 32.35 -28.50
C GLN A 379 9.82 33.33 -27.33
N LEU A 380 9.90 34.64 -27.61
CA LEU A 380 9.69 35.70 -26.62
C LEU A 380 8.26 35.64 -26.05
N LYS A 381 7.26 35.46 -26.91
CA LYS A 381 5.85 35.35 -26.49
C LYS A 381 5.59 34.13 -25.60
N GLU A 382 6.17 32.98 -25.92
CA GLU A 382 6.06 31.77 -25.08
C GLU A 382 6.70 31.98 -23.71
N ARG A 383 7.91 32.54 -23.67
CA ARG A 383 8.62 32.85 -22.41
C ARG A 383 7.88 33.86 -21.53
N VAL A 384 7.28 34.90 -22.12
CA VAL A 384 6.45 35.85 -21.36
C VAL A 384 5.17 35.17 -20.84
N LYS A 385 4.56 34.27 -21.63
CA LYS A 385 3.34 33.54 -21.24
C LYS A 385 3.58 32.55 -20.10
N SER A 386 4.77 31.94 -20.03
CA SER A 386 5.17 31.10 -18.89
C SER A 386 5.42 31.89 -17.61
N LEU A 387 5.73 33.19 -17.70
CA LEU A 387 5.95 34.08 -16.55
C LEU A 387 4.66 34.77 -16.05
N THR A 388 3.51 34.54 -16.71
CA THR A 388 2.21 35.16 -16.38
C THR A 388 1.13 34.16 -15.98
N ARG A 389 1.42 32.85 -16.02
CA ARG A 389 0.62 31.79 -15.37
C ARG A 389 1.17 31.52 -13.99
#